data_AF-A0A5C6EST3-F1
#
_entry.id   AF-A0A5C6EST3-F1
#
_cell.length_a   1.000
_cell.length_b   1.000
_cell.length_c   1.000
_cell.angle_alpha   90.00
_cell.angle_beta   90.00
_cell.angle_gamma   90.00
#
_symmetry.space_group_name_H-M   'P 1'
#
loop_
_entity.id
_entity.type
_entity.pdbx_description
1 polymer ?
#
loop_
_entity_poly.entity_id
_entity_poly.type
_entity_poly.pdbx_seq_one_letter_code
_entity_poly.pdbx_strand_id
1 'polypeptide(L)'
;MDGVEKNHNYFYQKYSGNRLPQRIFYQNIVGSGTAMFADALFLRVICAYVRRLKMKNWFLYMIRCKHGRLYTGVTTDVERRFVEHTRNNKKGAKCLRGKAPLTLVMKKKIGSKSMALKIESRVKRLSKIKKEMLVDGKIEMKEL
;
A
#
# COMPACT_ATOMS: atom_id res chain seq x y z
N MET A 1 -2.09 -36.84 -26.93
CA MET A 1 -1.57 -36.39 -25.62
C MET A 1 -0.06 -36.20 -25.79
N ASP A 2 0.59 -35.30 -25.06
CA ASP A 2 2.07 -35.05 -25.03
C ASP A 2 2.61 -33.73 -25.62
N GLY A 3 1.76 -32.82 -26.09
CA GLY A 3 2.21 -31.55 -26.70
C GLY A 3 1.98 -30.27 -25.86
N VAL A 4 1.01 -30.27 -24.93
CA VAL A 4 0.52 -29.03 -24.28
C VAL A 4 1.22 -28.75 -22.95
N GLU A 5 1.62 -29.80 -22.23
CA GLU A 5 2.15 -29.67 -20.86
C GLU A 5 3.60 -29.13 -20.80
N LYS A 6 4.36 -29.26 -21.90
CA LYS A 6 5.75 -28.79 -21.99
C LYS A 6 5.88 -27.26 -22.10
N ASN A 7 4.85 -26.55 -22.59
CA ASN A 7 4.90 -25.10 -22.77
C ASN A 7 4.58 -24.30 -21.50
N HIS A 8 3.73 -24.84 -20.62
CA HIS A 8 3.32 -24.14 -19.40
C HIS A 8 4.46 -24.09 -18.37
N ASN A 9 5.27 -25.15 -18.30
CA ASN A 9 6.44 -25.20 -17.44
C ASN A 9 7.60 -24.33 -17.95
N TYR A 10 7.78 -24.22 -19.27
CA TYR A 10 8.83 -23.40 -19.88
C TYR A 10 8.68 -21.90 -19.55
N PHE A 11 7.45 -21.40 -19.48
CA PHE A 11 7.17 -20.01 -19.13
C PHE A 11 7.47 -19.74 -17.65
N TYR A 12 7.06 -20.63 -16.75
CA TYR A 12 7.33 -20.46 -15.32
C TYR A 12 8.83 -20.59 -14.96
N GLN A 13 9.55 -21.50 -15.62
CA GLN A 13 10.98 -21.69 -15.35
C GLN A 13 11.84 -20.54 -15.88
N LYS A 14 11.47 -19.91 -17.01
CA LYS A 14 12.26 -18.82 -17.61
C LYS A 14 12.12 -17.47 -16.89
N TYR A 15 11.04 -17.26 -16.13
CA TYR A 15 10.70 -15.95 -15.53
C TYR A 15 10.64 -15.95 -13.99
N SER A 16 11.06 -17.03 -13.33
CA SER A 16 11.08 -17.11 -11.86
C SER A 16 12.18 -16.27 -11.18
N GLY A 17 13.10 -15.65 -11.94
CA GLY A 17 14.28 -14.99 -11.38
C GLY A 17 14.54 -13.52 -11.78
N ASN A 18 13.90 -12.95 -12.80
CA ASN A 18 14.34 -11.66 -13.34
C ASN A 18 13.22 -10.64 -13.55
N ARG A 19 13.47 -9.45 -13.01
CA ARG A 19 12.66 -8.23 -13.10
C ARG A 19 12.63 -7.77 -14.57
N LEU A 20 11.62 -8.16 -15.34
CA LEU A 20 11.53 -7.75 -16.74
C LEU A 20 11.19 -6.24 -16.87
N PRO A 21 11.94 -5.48 -17.70
CA PRO A 21 11.60 -4.10 -18.02
C PRO A 21 10.39 -4.06 -18.96
N GLN A 22 9.48 -3.11 -18.73
CA GLN A 22 8.14 -3.00 -19.32
C GLN A 22 8.07 -2.90 -20.87
N ARG A 23 9.21 -2.89 -21.57
CA ARG A 23 9.31 -2.49 -22.98
C ARG A 23 9.22 -3.65 -23.99
N ILE A 24 9.46 -4.90 -23.60
CA ILE A 24 9.56 -6.03 -24.55
C ILE A 24 8.21 -6.74 -24.80
N PHE A 25 7.20 -6.54 -23.95
CA PHE A 25 5.92 -7.24 -24.12
C PHE A 25 5.02 -6.61 -25.20
N TYR A 26 5.09 -5.29 -25.40
CA TYR A 26 4.22 -4.59 -26.36
C TYR A 26 4.66 -4.78 -27.82
N GLN A 27 5.96 -4.89 -28.10
CA GLN A 27 6.46 -4.96 -29.48
C GLN A 27 6.27 -6.32 -30.15
N ASN A 28 6.11 -7.41 -29.38
CA ASN A 28 5.88 -8.74 -29.95
C ASN A 28 4.40 -9.03 -30.29
N ILE A 29 3.48 -8.10 -30.02
CA ILE A 29 2.04 -8.28 -30.30
C ILE A 29 1.62 -7.62 -31.63
N VAL A 30 2.39 -6.64 -32.13
CA VAL A 30 1.96 -5.79 -33.26
C VAL A 30 2.70 -6.09 -34.57
N GLY A 31 3.73 -6.94 -34.57
CA GLY A 31 4.62 -7.15 -35.72
C GLY A 31 4.32 -8.36 -36.61
N SER A 32 3.45 -9.29 -36.19
CA SER A 32 3.04 -10.44 -37.00
C SER A 32 1.53 -10.42 -37.11
N GLY A 33 1.00 -10.34 -38.33
CA GLY A 33 -0.43 -10.13 -38.66
C GLY A 33 -1.39 -11.25 -38.24
N THR A 34 -1.40 -11.61 -36.96
CA THR A 34 -2.45 -12.40 -36.30
C THR A 34 -3.11 -11.49 -35.28
N ALA A 35 -4.00 -10.62 -35.75
CA ALA A 35 -5.13 -10.24 -34.91
C ALA A 35 -5.97 -11.51 -34.65
N MET A 36 -6.67 -11.58 -33.51
CA MET A 36 -7.47 -12.72 -33.02
C MET A 36 -6.59 -13.76 -32.28
N PHE A 37 -6.59 -13.91 -30.96
CA PHE A 37 -7.56 -13.62 -29.93
C PHE A 37 -6.78 -13.14 -28.70
N ALA A 38 -7.10 -11.97 -28.17
CA ALA A 38 -6.89 -11.81 -26.73
C ALA A 38 -7.94 -12.72 -26.09
N ASP A 39 -7.59 -13.97 -25.82
CA ASP A 39 -8.51 -14.87 -25.16
C ASP A 39 -8.96 -14.26 -23.82
N ALA A 40 -10.16 -14.60 -23.38
CA ALA A 40 -10.72 -14.03 -22.15
C ALA A 40 -9.80 -14.29 -20.94
N LEU A 41 -8.94 -15.32 -21.01
CA LEU A 41 -7.96 -15.66 -19.99
C LEU A 41 -6.82 -14.64 -19.95
N PHE A 42 -6.27 -14.23 -21.10
CA PHE A 42 -5.22 -13.24 -21.24
C PHE A 42 -5.71 -11.85 -20.81
N LEU A 43 -6.92 -11.45 -21.22
CA LEU A 43 -7.55 -10.22 -20.73
C LEU A 43 -7.82 -10.26 -19.21
N ARG A 44 -8.23 -11.41 -18.66
CA ARG A 44 -8.38 -11.59 -17.20
C ARG A 44 -7.04 -11.53 -16.47
N VAL A 45 -5.99 -12.11 -17.03
CA VAL A 45 -4.62 -12.10 -16.47
C VAL A 45 -4.05 -10.69 -16.48
N ILE A 46 -4.14 -9.98 -17.61
CA ILE A 46 -3.70 -8.58 -17.73
C ILE A 46 -4.55 -7.68 -16.84
N CYS A 47 -5.88 -7.83 -16.81
CA CYS A 47 -6.72 -7.04 -15.90
C CYS A 47 -6.44 -7.34 -14.42
N ALA A 48 -6.19 -8.60 -14.05
CA ALA A 48 -5.79 -8.97 -12.69
C ALA A 48 -4.41 -8.37 -12.34
N TYR A 49 -3.47 -8.39 -13.30
CA TYR A 49 -2.15 -7.80 -13.16
C TYR A 49 -2.22 -6.27 -13.04
N VAL A 50 -2.94 -5.58 -13.93
CA VAL A 50 -3.15 -4.13 -13.89
C VAL A 50 -3.95 -3.71 -12.64
N ARG A 51 -4.95 -4.49 -12.21
CA ARG A 51 -5.62 -4.27 -10.91
C ARG A 51 -4.66 -4.43 -9.74
N ARG A 52 -3.75 -5.41 -9.80
CA ARG A 52 -2.69 -5.60 -8.80
C ARG A 52 -1.67 -4.46 -8.81
N LEU A 53 -1.44 -3.80 -9.95
CA LEU A 53 -0.61 -2.59 -10.04
C LEU A 53 -1.33 -1.34 -9.53
N LYS A 54 -2.66 -1.25 -9.65
CA LYS A 54 -3.51 -0.18 -9.07
C LYS A 54 -3.79 -0.34 -7.57
N MET A 55 -2.87 -0.94 -6.81
CA MET A 55 -2.98 -0.99 -5.36
C MET A 55 -2.83 0.43 -4.79
N LYS A 56 -3.91 0.96 -4.20
CA LYS A 56 -3.86 2.25 -3.48
C LYS A 56 -2.81 2.16 -2.38
N ASN A 57 -1.87 3.11 -2.38
CA ASN A 57 -0.87 3.20 -1.33
C ASN A 57 -1.53 3.60 -0.01
N TRP A 58 -1.31 2.79 1.02
CA TRP A 58 -1.71 3.07 2.39
C TRP A 58 -0.57 3.76 3.13
N PHE A 59 -0.95 4.71 3.98
CA PHE A 59 -0.08 5.49 4.81
C PHE A 59 -0.44 5.25 6.28
N LEU A 60 0.59 5.11 7.11
CA LEU A 60 0.51 5.26 8.55
C LEU A 60 0.68 6.75 8.87
N TYR A 61 -0.12 7.28 9.79
CA TYR A 61 0.03 8.66 10.25
C TYR A 61 -0.13 8.74 11.77
N MET A 62 0.49 9.77 12.36
CA MET A 62 0.37 10.06 13.78
C MET A 62 0.02 11.52 14.03
N ILE A 63 -0.90 11.73 14.98
CA ILE A 63 -1.39 13.05 15.38
C ILE A 63 -1.07 13.28 16.85
N ARG A 64 -0.47 14.41 17.18
CA ARG A 64 -0.25 14.89 18.54
C ARG A 64 -1.41 15.79 18.96
N CYS A 65 -2.01 15.50 20.10
CA CYS A 65 -3.00 16.36 20.75
C CYS A 65 -2.33 17.38 21.67
N LYS A 66 -3.07 18.41 22.10
CA LYS A 66 -2.61 19.42 23.09
C LYS A 66 -1.88 18.84 24.31
N HIS A 67 -2.40 17.74 24.86
CA HIS A 67 -1.84 17.07 26.05
C HIS A 67 -0.64 16.15 25.75
N GLY A 68 -0.02 16.25 24.57
CA GLY A 68 1.11 15.41 24.15
C GLY A 68 0.76 13.93 23.93
N ARG A 69 -0.52 13.55 23.93
CA ARG A 69 -0.98 12.20 23.57
C ARG A 69 -0.89 12.02 22.06
N LEU A 70 -0.39 10.87 21.64
CA LEU A 70 -0.26 10.47 20.24
C LEU A 70 -1.39 9.54 19.83
N TYR A 71 -2.08 9.90 18.76
CA TYR A 71 -3.01 9.04 18.03
C TYR A 71 -2.30 8.45 16.82
N THR A 72 -2.59 7.19 16.50
CA THR A 72 -2.05 6.47 15.35
C THR A 72 -3.19 5.92 14.51
N GLY A 73 -3.11 6.10 13.19
CA GLY A 73 -4.09 5.56 12.26
C GLY A 73 -3.47 5.25 10.90
N VAL A 74 -4.23 4.57 10.05
CA VAL A 74 -3.87 4.34 8.63
C VAL A 74 -4.94 4.88 7.69
N THR A 75 -4.55 5.31 6.51
CA THR A 75 -5.44 5.87 5.47
C THR A 75 -4.76 5.86 4.11
N THR A 76 -5.52 5.95 3.02
CA THR A 76 -4.97 6.20 1.67
C THR A 76 -4.77 7.68 1.38
N ASP A 77 -5.37 8.56 2.20
CA ASP A 77 -5.36 10.01 2.06
C ASP A 77 -5.26 10.61 3.47
N VAL A 78 -4.09 11.15 3.80
CA VAL A 78 -3.74 11.62 5.15
C VAL A 78 -4.32 13.00 5.39
N GLU A 79 -4.21 13.88 4.39
CA GLU A 79 -4.66 15.26 4.43
C GLU A 79 -6.18 15.32 4.63
N ARG A 80 -6.96 14.57 3.84
CA ARG A 80 -8.41 14.44 4.03
C ARG A 80 -8.76 13.95 5.43
N ARG A 81 -8.05 12.92 5.91
CA ARG A 81 -8.32 12.30 7.21
C ARG A 81 -7.97 13.24 8.36
N PHE A 82 -6.90 14.01 8.24
CA PHE A 82 -6.51 15.04 9.20
C PHE A 82 -7.58 16.14 9.28
N VAL A 83 -8.07 16.63 8.14
CA VAL A 83 -9.16 17.61 8.09
C VAL A 83 -10.46 17.08 8.72
N GLU A 84 -10.79 15.80 8.49
CA GLU A 84 -11.94 15.16 9.17
C GLU A 84 -11.79 15.18 10.69
N HIS A 85 -10.58 14.95 11.21
CA HIS A 85 -10.31 15.02 12.65
C HIS A 85 -10.34 16.46 13.19
N THR A 86 -9.74 17.43 12.49
CA THR A 86 -9.67 18.82 12.96
C THR A 86 -11.04 19.50 12.97
N ARG A 87 -11.91 19.17 12.00
CA ARG A 87 -13.28 19.70 11.93
C ARG A 87 -14.23 19.13 12.99
N ASN A 88 -13.75 18.28 13.91
CA ASN A 88 -14.55 17.64 14.97
C ASN A 88 -15.86 16.99 14.46
N ASN A 89 -15.87 16.52 13.21
CA ASN A 89 -17.08 15.97 12.61
C ASN A 89 -17.33 14.51 13.08
N LYS A 90 -18.52 13.97 12.79
CA LYS A 90 -18.86 12.58 13.11
C LYS A 90 -17.93 11.54 12.45
N LYS A 91 -17.24 11.91 11.36
CA LYS A 91 -16.33 11.03 10.59
C LYS A 91 -14.92 10.94 11.20
N GLY A 92 -14.54 11.89 12.06
CA GLY A 92 -13.29 11.87 12.83
C GLY A 92 -13.29 10.83 13.97
N ALA A 93 -12.11 10.49 14.46
CA ALA A 93 -11.95 9.54 15.55
C ALA A 93 -12.58 10.11 16.83
N LYS A 94 -13.41 9.30 17.51
CA LYS A 94 -14.06 9.68 18.78
C LYS A 94 -13.04 10.18 19.81
N CYS A 95 -11.85 9.58 19.84
CA CYS A 95 -10.80 9.93 20.77
C CYS A 95 -10.10 11.26 20.47
N LEU A 96 -10.27 11.86 19.29
CA LEU A 96 -9.67 13.16 18.93
C LEU A 96 -10.65 14.34 19.04
N ARG A 97 -11.95 14.07 19.16
CA ARG A 97 -12.99 15.10 19.30
C ARG A 97 -12.70 15.98 20.51
N GLY A 98 -12.68 17.30 20.30
CA GLY A 98 -12.44 18.29 21.36
C GLY A 98 -11.00 18.33 21.89
N LYS A 99 -10.03 17.65 21.25
CA LYS A 99 -8.62 17.63 21.69
C LYS A 99 -7.70 18.58 20.92
N ALA A 100 -8.28 19.58 20.28
CA ALA A 100 -7.54 20.61 19.57
C ALA A 100 -6.61 21.42 20.52
N PRO A 101 -5.50 21.99 20.01
CA PRO A 101 -4.98 21.84 18.65
C PRO A 101 -4.47 20.42 18.37
N LEU A 102 -4.70 19.96 17.14
CA LEU A 102 -4.17 18.70 16.62
C LEU A 102 -3.02 19.02 15.67
N THR A 103 -1.90 18.29 15.82
CA THR A 103 -0.73 18.46 14.95
C THR A 103 -0.42 17.13 14.28
N LEU A 104 -0.33 17.12 12.95
CA LEU A 104 0.17 15.96 12.21
C LEU A 104 1.70 15.90 12.41
N VAL A 105 2.19 14.90 13.14
CA VAL A 105 3.61 14.78 13.50
C VAL A 105 4.35 13.75 12.67
N MET A 106 3.64 12.84 12.00
CA MET A 106 4.26 11.83 11.14
C MET A 106 3.28 11.36 10.06
N LYS A 107 3.82 11.10 8.87
CA LYS A 107 3.19 10.25 7.85
C LYS A 107 4.24 9.38 7.16
N LYS A 108 3.96 8.09 6.98
CA LYS A 108 4.85 7.14 6.31
C LYS A 108 4.06 6.26 5.34
N LYS A 109 4.57 6.12 4.12
CA LYS A 109 4.03 5.21 3.10
C LYS A 109 4.35 3.77 3.45
N ILE A 110 3.34 2.90 3.41
CA ILE A 110 3.46 1.48 3.71
C ILE A 110 3.28 0.60 2.47
N GLY A 111 2.30 0.94 1.63
CA GLY A 111 1.95 0.13 0.46
C GLY A 111 0.57 -0.49 0.60
N SER A 112 0.47 -1.79 0.91
CA SER A 112 -0.83 -2.48 0.93
C SER A 112 -1.64 -2.22 2.21
N LYS A 113 -2.98 -2.36 2.11
CA LYS A 113 -3.90 -2.26 3.26
C LYS A 113 -3.53 -3.24 4.37
N SER A 114 -3.30 -4.50 4.02
CA SER A 114 -2.99 -5.56 4.98
C SER A 114 -1.70 -5.27 5.74
N MET A 115 -0.66 -4.80 5.04
CA MET A 115 0.60 -4.41 5.67
C MET A 115 0.41 -3.19 6.58
N ALA A 116 -0.34 -2.18 6.15
CA ALA A 116 -0.63 -1.00 6.95
C ALA A 116 -1.36 -1.33 8.26
N LEU A 117 -2.38 -2.20 8.22
CA LEU A 117 -3.09 -2.64 9.42
C LEU A 117 -2.21 -3.45 10.39
N LYS A 118 -1.33 -4.32 9.86
CA LYS A 118 -0.36 -5.06 10.69
C LYS A 118 0.60 -4.11 11.40
N ILE A 119 1.18 -3.15 10.68
CA ILE A 119 2.09 -2.16 11.25
C ILE A 119 1.36 -1.26 12.26
N GLU A 120 0.14 -0.81 11.95
CA GLU A 120 -0.67 -0.01 12.87
C GLU A 120 -0.88 -0.71 14.21
N SER A 121 -1.19 -2.01 14.18
CA SER A 121 -1.35 -2.82 15.40
C SER A 121 -0.05 -2.88 16.22
N ARG A 122 1.10 -3.09 15.56
CA ARG A 122 2.42 -3.07 16.24
C ARG A 122 2.71 -1.71 16.86
N VAL A 123 2.54 -0.62 16.11
CA VAL A 123 2.78 0.75 16.58
C VAL A 123 1.85 1.13 17.73
N LYS A 124 0.59 0.67 17.72
CA LYS A 124 -0.35 0.88 18.82
C LYS A 124 0.14 0.27 20.13
N ARG A 125 0.78 -0.91 20.07
CA ARG A 125 1.36 -1.62 21.22
C ARG A 125 2.66 -1.02 21.76
N LEU A 126 3.31 -0.13 21.02
CA LEU A 126 4.53 0.53 21.49
C LEU A 126 4.25 1.43 22.70
N SER A 127 5.27 1.56 23.55
CA SER A 127 5.27 2.55 24.63
C SER A 127 5.22 3.97 24.06
N LYS A 128 4.81 4.95 24.89
CA LYS A 128 4.82 6.36 24.48
C LYS A 128 6.22 6.78 24.02
N ILE A 129 7.26 6.42 24.78
CA ILE A 129 8.66 6.75 24.47
C ILE A 129 9.06 6.22 23.09
N LYS A 130 8.80 4.95 22.78
CA LYS A 130 9.13 4.39 21.45
C LYS A 130 8.36 5.08 20.33
N LYS A 131 7.10 5.47 20.56
CA LYS A 131 6.32 6.26 19.60
C LYS A 131 6.91 7.65 19.36
N GLU A 132 7.39 8.32 20.40
CA GLU A 132 8.09 9.61 20.27
C GLU A 132 9.41 9.45 19.52
N MET A 133 10.20 8.42 19.83
CA MET A 133 11.43 8.11 19.10
C MET A 133 11.18 7.83 17.62
N LEU A 134 10.06 7.16 17.29
CA LEU A 134 9.62 6.95 15.91
C LEU A 134 9.31 8.29 15.22
N VAL A 135 8.62 9.21 15.92
CA VAL A 135 8.30 10.56 15.42
C VAL A 135 9.57 11.39 15.20
N ASP A 136 10.53 11.30 16.11
CA ASP A 136 11.83 11.98 16.01
C ASP A 136 12.76 11.36 14.95
N GLY A 137 12.39 10.23 14.33
CA GLY A 137 13.24 9.51 13.38
C GLY A 137 14.42 8.76 14.01
N LYS A 138 14.41 8.56 15.34
CA LYS A 138 15.45 7.82 16.08
C LYS A 138 15.33 6.31 15.94
N ILE A 139 14.16 5.81 15.53
CA ILE A 139 13.88 4.40 15.27
C ILE A 139 13.27 4.31 13.87
N GLU A 140 13.71 3.35 13.08
CA GLU A 140 13.17 3.14 11.74
C GLU A 140 11.95 2.20 11.77
N MET A 141 10.99 2.45 10.88
CA MET A 141 9.79 1.60 10.75
C MET A 141 10.10 0.16 10.35
N LYS A 142 11.28 -0.10 9.76
CA LYS A 142 11.74 -1.43 9.37
C LYS A 142 12.11 -2.30 10.57
N GLU A 143 12.35 -1.69 11.73
CA GLU A 143 12.82 -2.34 12.96
C GLU A 143 11.65 -2.75 13.89
N LEU A 144 10.40 -2.61 13.43
CA LEU A 144 9.14 -2.85 14.17
C LEU A 144 8.37 -4.10 13.71
#